data_AF-A0A3C1JTV8-F1
#
_entry.id   AF-A0A3C1JTV8-F1
#
_cell.length_a   1.000
_cell.length_b   1.000
_cell.length_c   1.000
_cell.angle_alpha   90.00
_cell.angle_beta   90.00
_cell.angle_gamma   90.00
#
_symmetry.space_group_name_H-M   'P 1'
#
loop_
_entity.id
_entity.type
_entity.pdbx_description
1 polymer ?
#
loop_
_entity_poly.entity_id
_entity_poly.type
_entity_poly.pdbx_seq_one_letter_code
_entity_poly.pdbx_strand_id
1 'polypeptide(L)'
;MEKITSSTDIKKAIEILQSEQAIKGKLLKEQIYITYESLKPINLLKNTIKDISSSPFVIENIIGIATGITSGYLSKKIVVGSSSGILRNILGSVLQYSVTNAVAQHPEAIKSFGRFIVDLLFRKKNENDPEQKE
;
A
#
# COMPACT_ATOMS: atom_id res chain seq x y z
N MET A 1 60.79 -3.93 -19.11
CA MET A 1 60.47 -3.51 -20.49
C MET A 1 61.58 -4.02 -21.38
N GLU A 2 61.26 -4.88 -22.35
CA GLU A 2 62.23 -5.29 -23.36
C GLU A 2 62.69 -4.08 -24.17
N LYS A 3 63.99 -4.00 -24.47
CA LYS A 3 64.57 -2.94 -25.28
C LYS A 3 64.13 -3.16 -26.73
N ILE A 4 63.37 -2.22 -27.27
CA ILE A 4 62.93 -2.25 -28.66
C ILE A 4 64.13 -1.90 -29.55
N THR A 5 64.71 -2.87 -30.24
CA THR A 5 65.92 -2.67 -31.06
C THR A 5 65.72 -3.01 -32.54
N SER A 6 64.60 -3.66 -32.91
CA SER A 6 64.27 -4.03 -34.29
C SER A 6 62.85 -3.61 -34.70
N SER A 7 62.62 -3.46 -36.02
CA SER A 7 61.30 -3.18 -36.60
C SER A 7 60.25 -4.25 -36.23
N THR A 8 60.69 -5.49 -36.03
CA THR A 8 59.84 -6.61 -35.58
C THR A 8 59.38 -6.44 -34.14
N ASP A 9 60.22 -5.89 -33.26
CA ASP A 9 59.89 -5.65 -31.85
C ASP A 9 58.87 -4.52 -31.71
N ILE A 10 58.98 -3.49 -32.55
CA ILE A 10 57.99 -2.40 -32.61
C ILE A 10 56.62 -2.96 -32.99
N LYS A 11 56.53 -3.83 -34.01
CA LYS A 11 55.26 -4.43 -34.43
C LYS A 11 54.62 -5.26 -33.32
N LYS A 12 55.42 -6.09 -32.62
CA LYS A 12 54.94 -6.86 -31.47
C LYS A 12 54.45 -5.95 -30.33
N ALA A 13 55.21 -4.90 -30.02
CA ALA A 13 54.79 -3.93 -28.99
C ALA A 13 53.48 -3.23 -29.37
N ILE A 14 53.31 -2.87 -30.65
CA ILE A 14 52.06 -2.28 -31.15
C ILE A 14 50.88 -3.27 -31.01
N GLU A 15 51.06 -4.54 -31.39
CA GLU A 15 50.00 -5.56 -31.23
C GLU A 15 49.61 -5.76 -29.76
N ILE A 16 50.60 -5.84 -28.86
CA ILE A 16 50.36 -5.95 -27.42
C ILE A 16 49.58 -4.73 -26.91
N LEU A 17 50.02 -3.52 -27.28
CA LEU A 17 49.37 -2.28 -26.85
C LEU A 17 47.95 -2.15 -27.40
N GLN A 18 47.69 -2.57 -28.65
CA GLN A 18 46.35 -2.58 -29.22
C GLN A 18 45.43 -3.57 -28.48
N SER A 19 45.93 -4.76 -28.15
CA SER A 19 45.19 -5.75 -27.36
C SER A 19 44.86 -5.21 -25.96
N GLU A 20 45.85 -4.62 -25.28
CA GLU A 20 45.62 -3.98 -23.98
C GLU A 20 44.61 -2.84 -24.07
N GLN A 21 44.69 -2.00 -25.10
CA GLN A 21 43.78 -0.88 -25.28
C GLN A 21 42.34 -1.36 -25.52
N ALA A 22 42.16 -2.42 -26.31
CA ALA A 22 40.85 -3.02 -26.53
C ALA A 22 40.25 -3.57 -25.22
N ILE A 23 41.06 -4.26 -24.41
CA ILE A 23 40.64 -4.79 -23.10
C ILE A 23 40.28 -3.66 -22.14
N LYS A 24 41.15 -2.64 -22.01
CA LYS A 24 40.94 -1.47 -21.16
C LYS A 24 39.66 -0.71 -21.57
N GLY A 25 39.44 -0.55 -22.87
CA GLY A 25 38.22 0.08 -23.39
C GLY A 25 36.95 -0.69 -23.05
N LYS A 26 36.98 -2.03 -23.11
CA LYS A 26 35.84 -2.87 -22.70
C LYS A 26 35.55 -2.76 -21.21
N LEU A 27 36.59 -2.85 -20.37
CA LEU A 27 36.46 -2.72 -18.91
C LEU A 27 35.90 -1.35 -18.51
N LEU A 28 36.32 -0.28 -19.18
CA LEU A 28 35.80 1.05 -18.92
C LEU A 28 34.31 1.16 -19.23
N LYS A 29 33.86 0.58 -20.37
CA LYS A 29 32.43 0.54 -20.72
C LYS A 29 31.62 -0.24 -19.69
N GLU A 30 32.12 -1.38 -19.23
CA GLU A 30 31.48 -2.16 -18.17
C GLU A 30 31.39 -1.38 -16.85
N GLN A 31 32.46 -0.71 -16.42
CA GLN A 31 32.44 0.11 -15.21
C GLN A 31 31.45 1.26 -15.31
N ILE A 32 31.37 1.94 -16.46
CA ILE A 32 30.38 3.00 -16.69
C ILE A 32 28.98 2.43 -16.59
N TYR A 33 28.71 1.29 -17.22
CA TYR A 33 27.40 0.64 -17.16
C TYR A 33 27.02 0.26 -15.73
N ILE A 34 27.92 -0.38 -14.98
CA ILE A 34 27.69 -0.77 -13.58
C ILE A 34 27.44 0.45 -12.70
N THR A 35 28.23 1.51 -12.88
CA THR A 35 28.08 2.77 -12.13
C THR A 35 26.76 3.45 -12.48
N TYR A 36 26.40 3.49 -13.76
CA TYR A 36 25.13 4.03 -14.20
C TYR A 36 23.94 3.24 -13.61
N GLU A 37 24.00 1.90 -13.64
CA GLU A 37 22.99 1.06 -13.01
C GLU A 37 22.93 1.30 -11.50
N SER A 38 24.06 1.40 -10.79
CA SER A 38 24.08 1.58 -9.33
C SER A 38 23.51 2.93 -8.89
N LEU A 39 23.65 3.97 -9.71
CA LEU A 39 23.09 5.30 -9.48
C LEU A 39 21.58 5.39 -9.78
N LYS A 40 20.97 4.36 -10.39
CA LYS A 40 19.52 4.37 -10.60
C LYS A 40 18.80 4.40 -9.25
N PRO A 41 17.74 5.20 -9.10
CA PRO A 41 17.01 5.34 -7.84
C PRO A 41 16.56 3.99 -7.24
N ILE A 42 16.14 3.06 -8.10
CA ILE A 42 15.72 1.72 -7.67
C ILE A 42 16.86 0.90 -7.03
N ASN A 43 18.09 1.02 -7.56
CA ASN A 43 19.25 0.30 -7.06
C ASN A 43 19.82 0.98 -5.81
N LEU A 44 19.75 2.32 -5.74
CA LEU A 44 20.04 3.08 -4.52
C LEU A 44 19.11 2.68 -3.38
N LEU A 45 17.79 2.70 -3.61
CA LEU A 45 16.78 2.23 -2.65
C LEU A 45 17.03 0.79 -2.21
N LYS A 46 17.33 -0.11 -3.15
CA LYS A 46 17.61 -1.52 -2.86
C LYS A 46 18.83 -1.68 -1.93
N ASN A 47 19.92 -0.96 -2.22
CA ASN A 47 21.12 -1.01 -1.39
C ASN A 47 20.85 -0.41 -0.01
N THR A 48 20.18 0.75 0.05
CA THR A 48 19.79 1.37 1.31
C THR A 48 18.89 0.47 2.15
N ILE A 49 17.87 -0.18 1.57
CA ILE A 49 17.00 -1.13 2.29
C ILE A 49 17.79 -2.35 2.79
N LYS A 50 18.69 -2.88 1.97
CA LYS A 50 19.54 -4.03 2.36
C LYS A 50 20.43 -3.67 3.55
N ASP A 51 21.10 -2.52 3.50
CA ASP A 51 21.97 -2.05 4.58
C ASP A 51 21.17 -1.76 5.85
N ILE A 52 19.97 -1.19 5.69
CA ILE A 52 19.04 -0.88 6.77
C ILE A 52 18.45 -2.13 7.44
N SER A 53 18.17 -3.19 6.68
CA SER A 53 17.58 -4.43 7.20
C SER A 53 18.48 -5.19 8.19
N SER A 54 19.75 -4.80 8.29
CA SER A 54 20.71 -5.38 9.24
C SER A 54 20.47 -4.92 10.68
N SER A 55 19.62 -3.90 10.91
CA SER A 55 19.31 -3.35 12.23
C SER A 55 17.83 -3.55 12.60
N PRO A 56 17.52 -4.23 13.72
CA PRO A 56 16.15 -4.43 14.19
C PRO A 56 15.37 -3.12 14.36
N PHE A 57 16.03 -2.08 14.86
CA PHE A 57 15.43 -0.77 15.10
C PHE A 57 14.86 -0.12 13.83
N VAL A 58 15.53 -0.30 12.69
CA VAL A 58 15.12 0.37 11.46
C VAL A 58 14.00 -0.40 10.75
N ILE A 59 13.97 -1.73 10.91
CA ILE A 59 12.82 -2.55 10.47
C ILE A 59 11.54 -2.08 11.17
N GLU A 60 11.58 -1.86 12.48
CA GLU A 60 10.43 -1.34 13.24
C GLU A 60 10.00 0.03 12.71
N ASN A 61 10.95 0.92 12.40
CA ASN A 61 10.63 2.25 11.87
C ASN A 61 10.01 2.19 10.46
N ILE A 62 10.48 1.29 9.58
CA ILE A 62 9.89 1.07 8.25
C ILE A 62 8.46 0.53 8.37
N ILE A 63 8.23 -0.41 9.28
CA ILE A 63 6.89 -0.93 9.56
C ILE A 63 6.00 0.21 10.07
N GLY A 64 6.50 1.07 10.96
CA GLY A 64 5.80 2.26 11.42
C GLY A 64 5.40 3.20 10.27
N ILE A 65 6.34 3.49 9.36
CA ILE A 65 6.10 4.33 8.18
C ILE A 65 5.08 3.67 7.24
N ALA A 66 5.25 2.39 6.92
CA ALA A 66 4.34 1.64 6.04
C ALA A 66 2.92 1.59 6.63
N THR A 67 2.82 1.39 7.94
CA THR A 67 1.55 1.41 8.68
C THR A 67 0.94 2.81 8.66
N GLY A 68 1.72 3.87 8.84
CA GLY A 68 1.27 5.25 8.73
C GLY A 68 0.75 5.61 7.33
N ILE A 69 1.46 5.19 6.28
CA ILE A 69 1.04 5.41 4.88
C ILE A 69 -0.23 4.63 4.57
N THR A 70 -0.26 3.35 4.94
CA THR A 70 -1.40 2.47 4.66
C THR A 70 -2.64 2.90 5.43
N SER A 71 -2.49 3.18 6.73
CA SER A 71 -3.58 3.70 7.57
C SER A 71 -4.03 5.09 7.13
N GLY A 72 -3.11 5.98 6.74
CA GLY A 72 -3.45 7.29 6.20
C GLY A 72 -4.20 7.20 4.86
N TYR A 73 -3.78 6.30 3.96
CA TYR A 73 -4.48 6.04 2.70
C TYR A 73 -5.88 5.46 2.94
N LEU A 74 -5.98 4.45 3.81
CA LEU A 74 -7.25 3.82 4.15
C LEU A 74 -8.19 4.81 4.86
N SER A 75 -7.66 5.58 5.81
CA SER A 75 -8.37 6.66 6.50
C SER A 75 -8.88 7.71 5.51
N LYS A 76 -8.04 8.19 4.58
CA LYS A 76 -8.48 9.11 3.51
C LYS A 76 -9.59 8.49 2.67
N LYS A 77 -9.51 7.20 2.35
CA LYS A 77 -10.52 6.49 1.55
C LYS A 77 -11.86 6.34 2.28
N ILE A 78 -11.83 6.24 3.61
CA ILE A 78 -13.03 6.12 4.46
C ILE A 78 -13.62 7.50 4.80
N VAL A 79 -12.78 8.50 5.09
CA VAL A 79 -13.19 9.82 5.61
C VAL A 79 -13.44 10.84 4.49
N VAL A 80 -12.59 10.87 3.46
CA VAL A 80 -12.60 11.92 2.41
C VAL A 80 -13.14 11.42 1.07
N GLY A 81 -12.99 10.12 0.78
CA GLY A 81 -13.54 9.52 -0.45
C GLY A 81 -15.04 9.35 -0.39
N SER A 82 -15.76 9.64 -1.48
CA SER A 82 -17.22 9.44 -1.64
C SER A 82 -17.68 7.98 -1.63
N SER A 83 -16.94 7.09 -0.96
CA SER A 83 -17.26 5.67 -0.84
C SER A 83 -18.40 5.48 0.16
N SER A 84 -19.61 5.86 -0.27
CA SER A 84 -20.86 5.57 0.43
C SER A 84 -21.04 4.08 0.71
N GLY A 85 -20.28 3.20 0.04
CA GLY A 85 -20.30 1.75 0.24
C GLY A 85 -19.48 1.28 1.44
N ILE A 86 -18.21 1.69 1.60
CA ILE A 86 -17.34 1.09 2.63
C ILE A 86 -17.78 1.47 4.05
N LEU A 87 -17.99 2.76 4.31
CA LEU A 87 -18.41 3.22 5.63
C LEU A 87 -19.81 2.70 5.98
N ARG A 88 -20.74 2.73 5.03
CA ARG A 88 -22.10 2.19 5.21
C ARG A 88 -22.10 0.69 5.46
N ASN A 89 -21.22 -0.07 4.82
CA ASN A 89 -21.09 -1.51 5.07
C ASN A 89 -20.53 -1.78 6.47
N ILE A 90 -19.54 -1.02 6.92
CA ILE A 90 -19.00 -1.16 8.28
C ILE A 90 -20.08 -0.82 9.32
N LEU A 91 -20.73 0.34 9.18
CA LEU A 91 -21.80 0.76 10.08
C LEU A 91 -23.00 -0.20 10.04
N GLY A 92 -23.37 -0.67 8.85
CA GLY A 92 -24.42 -1.65 8.64
C GLY A 92 -24.13 -2.98 9.33
N SER A 93 -22.91 -3.50 9.21
CA SER A 93 -22.48 -4.73 9.88
C SER A 93 -22.46 -4.58 11.41
N VAL A 94 -21.97 -3.45 11.93
CA VAL A 94 -21.99 -3.18 13.38
C VAL A 94 -23.42 -3.10 13.90
N LEU A 95 -24.29 -2.34 13.22
CA LEU A 95 -25.71 -2.23 13.57
C LEU A 95 -26.40 -3.60 13.49
N GLN A 96 -26.17 -4.36 12.43
CA GLN A 96 -26.73 -5.70 12.26
C GLN A 96 -26.29 -6.63 13.40
N TYR A 97 -25.00 -6.62 13.76
CA TYR A 97 -24.49 -7.44 14.86
C TYR A 97 -25.10 -7.04 16.20
N SER A 98 -25.14 -5.74 16.51
CA SER A 98 -25.75 -5.22 17.74
C SER A 98 -27.22 -5.57 17.86
N VAL A 99 -28.00 -5.36 16.78
CA VAL A 99 -29.43 -5.72 16.74
C VAL A 99 -29.61 -7.23 16.86
N THR A 100 -28.82 -8.04 16.15
CA THR A 100 -28.91 -9.50 16.20
C THR A 100 -28.61 -10.04 17.60
N ASN A 101 -27.57 -9.52 18.26
CA ASN A 101 -27.24 -9.94 19.62
C ASN A 101 -28.30 -9.49 20.63
N ALA A 102 -28.83 -8.27 20.50
CA ALA A 102 -29.93 -7.81 21.34
C ALA A 102 -31.19 -8.67 21.16
N VAL A 103 -31.54 -9.01 19.91
CA VAL A 103 -32.69 -9.87 19.58
C VAL A 103 -32.52 -11.28 20.13
N ALA A 104 -31.31 -11.84 20.04
CA ALA A 104 -31.00 -13.16 20.56
C ALA A 104 -31.09 -13.22 22.09
N GLN A 105 -30.67 -12.17 22.81
CA GLN A 105 -30.65 -12.15 24.27
C GLN A 105 -31.99 -11.69 24.90
N HIS A 106 -32.73 -10.79 24.24
CA HIS A 106 -33.97 -10.21 24.79
C HIS A 106 -35.12 -10.13 23.78
N PRO A 107 -35.59 -11.28 23.24
CA PRO A 107 -36.57 -11.31 22.17
C PRO A 107 -37.91 -10.63 22.53
N GLU A 108 -38.35 -10.72 23.78
CA GLU A 108 -39.62 -10.11 24.21
C GLU A 108 -39.55 -8.58 24.33
N ALA A 109 -38.40 -8.02 24.74
CA ALA A 109 -38.20 -6.58 24.82
C ALA A 109 -38.19 -5.92 23.42
N ILE A 110 -37.62 -6.60 22.42
CA ILE A 110 -37.63 -6.09 21.05
C ILE A 110 -38.98 -6.25 20.37
N LYS A 111 -39.72 -7.33 20.66
CA LYS A 111 -41.10 -7.48 20.20
C LYS A 111 -42.02 -6.37 20.73
N SER A 112 -41.90 -6.02 22.02
CA SER A 112 -42.72 -4.94 22.60
C SER A 112 -42.33 -3.57 22.07
N PHE A 113 -41.03 -3.29 21.89
CA PHE A 113 -40.55 -2.07 21.26
C PHE A 113 -40.98 -1.96 19.79
N GLY A 114 -40.92 -3.08 19.05
CA GLY A 114 -41.39 -3.15 17.66
C GLY A 114 -42.89 -2.90 17.55
N ARG A 115 -43.70 -3.50 18.42
CA ARG A 115 -45.14 -3.21 18.51
C ARG A 115 -45.40 -1.74 18.83
N PHE A 116 -44.67 -1.17 19.79
CA PHE A 116 -44.78 0.25 20.13
C PHE A 116 -44.46 1.17 18.94
N ILE A 117 -43.41 0.89 18.17
CA ILE A 117 -43.04 1.69 16.99
C ILE A 117 -44.07 1.54 15.85
N VAL A 118 -44.55 0.31 15.60
CA VAL A 118 -45.62 0.07 14.61
C VAL A 118 -46.90 0.79 15.04
N ASP A 119 -47.30 0.68 16.30
CA ASP A 119 -48.45 1.40 16.82
C ASP A 119 -48.25 2.90 16.70
N LEU A 120 -47.07 3.44 17.01
CA LEU A 120 -46.80 4.88 16.86
C LEU A 120 -46.91 5.38 15.41
N LEU A 121 -46.47 4.56 14.44
CA LEU A 121 -46.48 4.91 13.01
C LEU A 121 -47.86 4.69 12.36
N PHE A 122 -48.61 3.66 12.76
CA PHE A 122 -49.91 3.32 12.18
C PHE A 122 -51.11 3.94 12.91
N ARG A 123 -50.96 4.37 14.18
CA ARG A 123 -52.03 5.02 14.95
C ARG A 123 -52.40 6.42 14.45
N LYS A 124 -51.56 7.06 13.64
CA LYS A 124 -51.88 8.36 13.00
C LYS A 124 -52.89 8.24 11.83
N LYS A 125 -53.22 7.04 11.36
CA LYS A 125 -54.07 6.89 10.15
C LYS A 125 -55.58 6.76 10.41
N ASN A 126 -56.01 6.39 11.63
CA ASN A 126 -57.41 6.00 11.87
C ASN A 126 -58.23 6.96 12.76
N GLU A 127 -57.72 8.17 13.03
CA GLU A 127 -58.45 9.18 13.82
C GLU A 127 -58.89 10.35 12.91
N ASN A 128 -59.55 10.03 11.79
CA ASN A 128 -60.29 10.97 10.95
C ASN A 128 -61.35 10.19 10.17
N ASP A 129 -62.38 9.71 10.86
CA ASP A 129 -63.67 9.42 10.23
C ASP A 129 -64.74 10.08 11.12
N PRO A 130 -65.26 11.27 10.73
CA PRO A 130 -66.46 11.80 11.32
C PRO A 130 -67.67 11.15 10.64
N GLU A 131 -68.81 11.22 11.34
CA GLU A 131 -70.17 10.79 10.93
C GLU A 131 -70.52 9.35 11.36
N GLN A 132 -71.65 9.07 12.01
CA GLN A 132 -73.01 9.64 11.87
C GLN A 132 -73.70 9.56 13.27
N LYS A 133 -74.23 10.63 13.87
CA LYS A 133 -75.63 11.12 13.73
C LYS A 133 -76.64 10.01 13.43
N GLU A 134 -77.35 9.50 14.44
CA GLU A 134 -78.76 9.81 14.78
C GLU A 134 -79.12 9.21 16.14
#